data_AF-A0A427BVC7-F1
#
_entry.id   AF-A0A427BVC7-F1
#
_cell.length_a   1.000
_cell.length_b   1.000
_cell.length_c   1.000
_cell.angle_alpha   90.00
_cell.angle_beta   90.00
_cell.angle_gamma   90.00
#
_symmetry.space_group_name_H-M   'P 1'
#
loop_
_entity.id
_entity.type
_entity.pdbx_description
1 polymer ?
#
loop_
_entity_poly.entity_id
_entity_poly.type
_entity_poly.pdbx_seq_one_letter_code
_entity_poly.pdbx_strand_id
1 'polypeptide(L)'
;VVPPDPAARARDLWQQGRPRAALALLYRASVDSMSERADVVLPPGATESQCLRASRRMPEEADRSLFARIVRVWQYAAYAGRLPETEEFDELATTLRQQFGWRA
;
A
#
# COMPACT_ATOMS: atom_id res chain seq x y z
N VAL A 1 -10.09 0.74 10.58
CA VAL A 1 -9.09 1.11 11.62
C VAL A 1 -7.75 0.57 11.15
N VAL A 2 -6.89 1.46 10.66
CA VAL A 2 -5.50 1.13 10.32
C VAL A 2 -4.74 0.86 11.62
N PRO A 3 -3.91 -0.20 11.73
CA PRO A 3 -3.10 -0.44 12.92
C PRO A 3 -2.16 0.75 13.20
N PRO A 4 -1.69 0.95 14.44
CA PRO A 4 -0.56 1.85 14.69
C PRO A 4 0.63 1.37 13.85
N ASP A 5 1.14 2.25 13.01
CA ASP A 5 2.16 2.07 11.98
C ASP A 5 2.07 0.77 11.13
N PRO A 6 1.24 0.73 10.08
CA PRO A 6 1.24 -0.39 9.14
C PRO A 6 2.59 -0.58 8.43
N ALA A 7 3.45 0.45 8.34
CA ALA A 7 4.79 0.29 7.78
C ALA A 7 5.74 -0.40 8.75
N ALA A 8 5.72 -0.08 10.05
CA ALA A 8 6.49 -0.81 11.06
C ALA A 8 6.06 -2.29 11.10
N ARG A 9 4.74 -2.54 11.15
CA ARG A 9 4.23 -3.90 11.17
C ARG A 9 4.55 -4.69 9.89
N ALA A 10 4.57 -4.02 8.74
CA ALA A 10 5.00 -4.65 7.49
C ALA A 10 6.49 -5.03 7.53
N ARG A 11 7.35 -4.18 8.10
CA ARG A 11 8.78 -4.51 8.28
C ARG A 11 8.97 -5.73 9.18
N ASP A 12 8.23 -5.83 10.28
CA ASP A 12 8.28 -7.02 11.14
C ASP A 12 7.93 -8.30 10.36
N LEU A 13 6.87 -8.25 9.56
CA LEU A 13 6.45 -9.38 8.73
C LEU A 13 7.51 -9.73 7.68
N TRP A 14 8.16 -8.71 7.09
CA TRP A 14 9.25 -8.92 6.14
C TRP A 14 10.41 -9.66 6.78
N GLN A 15 10.89 -9.19 7.94
CA GLN A 15 11.99 -9.81 8.68
C GLN A 15 11.67 -11.23 9.19
N GLN A 16 10.39 -11.54 9.40
CA GLN A 16 9.92 -12.89 9.73
C GLN A 16 9.86 -13.84 8.53
N GLY A 17 10.35 -13.44 7.35
CA GLY A 17 10.27 -14.24 6.13
C GLY A 17 8.84 -14.34 5.57
N ARG A 18 7.99 -13.34 5.85
CA ARG A 18 6.60 -13.28 5.37
C ARG A 18 6.38 -12.09 4.41
N PRO A 19 7.14 -11.98 3.31
CA PRO A 19 7.14 -10.80 2.44
C PRO A 19 5.79 -10.56 1.75
N ARG A 20 5.08 -11.63 1.34
CA ARG A 20 3.72 -11.49 0.79
C ARG A 20 2.74 -10.90 1.81
N ALA A 21 2.83 -11.29 3.08
CA ALA A 21 1.97 -10.75 4.13
C ALA A 21 2.29 -9.29 4.44
N ALA A 22 3.58 -8.92 4.41
CA ALA A 22 4.03 -7.53 4.55
C ALA A 22 3.45 -6.65 3.43
N LEU A 23 3.58 -7.06 2.17
CA LEU A 23 3.04 -6.32 1.02
C LEU A 23 1.51 -6.25 1.05
N ALA A 24 0.83 -7.33 1.43
CA ALA A 24 -0.63 -7.32 1.58
C ALA A 24 -1.10 -6.35 2.66
N LEU A 25 -0.32 -6.16 3.73
CA LEU A 25 -0.61 -5.18 4.77
C LEU A 25 -0.44 -3.74 4.24
N LEU A 26 0.70 -3.45 3.60
CA LEU A 26 0.97 -2.13 3.02
C LEU A 26 -0.09 -1.75 1.97
N TYR A 27 -0.47 -2.69 1.11
CA TYR A 27 -1.51 -2.48 0.11
C TYR A 27 -2.85 -2.12 0.77
N ARG A 28 -3.32 -2.89 1.77
CA ARG A 28 -4.59 -2.61 2.45
C ARG A 28 -4.58 -1.26 3.17
N ALA A 29 -3.51 -0.94 3.89
CA ALA A 29 -3.37 0.36 4.54
C ALA A 29 -3.35 1.52 3.52
N SER A 30 -2.76 1.29 2.34
CA SER A 30 -2.76 2.26 1.24
C SER A 30 -4.15 2.43 0.63
N VAL A 31 -4.95 1.37 0.53
CA VAL A 31 -6.35 1.43 0.07
C VAL A 31 -7.20 2.25 1.04
N ASP A 32 -7.05 2.03 2.35
CA ASP A 32 -7.73 2.82 3.38
C ASP A 32 -7.35 4.30 3.25
N SER A 33 -6.04 4.60 3.18
CA SER A 33 -5.53 5.98 3.04
C SER A 33 -6.00 6.66 1.75
N MET A 34 -6.02 5.91 0.64
CA MET A 34 -6.52 6.40 -0.65
C MET A 34 -8.02 6.70 -0.58
N SER A 35 -8.80 5.83 0.06
CA SER A 35 -10.25 6.01 0.18
C SER A 35 -10.61 7.26 0.97
N GLU A 36 -9.88 7.52 2.06
CA GLU A 36 -9.99 8.75 2.85
C GLU A 36 -9.63 9.99 2.02
N ARG A 37 -8.50 9.98 1.31
CA ARG A 37 -8.02 11.14 0.53
C ARG A 37 -8.82 11.41 -0.73
N ALA A 38 -9.40 10.39 -1.35
CA ALA A 38 -10.24 10.51 -2.53
C ALA A 38 -11.71 10.83 -2.21
N ASP A 39 -12.08 10.83 -0.91
CA ASP A 39 -13.45 10.93 -0.41
C ASP A 39 -14.39 9.94 -1.13
N VAL A 40 -14.02 8.66 -1.06
CA VAL A 40 -14.73 7.55 -1.72
C VAL A 40 -14.97 6.40 -0.76
N VAL A 41 -16.11 5.75 -0.93
CA VAL A 41 -16.40 4.47 -0.29
C VAL A 41 -16.22 3.37 -1.34
N LEU A 42 -15.25 2.48 -1.10
CA LEU A 42 -15.06 1.31 -1.95
C LEU A 42 -16.08 0.22 -1.57
N PRO A 43 -16.70 -0.45 -2.57
CA PRO A 43 -17.59 -1.57 -2.29
C PRO A 43 -16.81 -2.76 -1.68
N PRO A 44 -17.49 -3.63 -0.90
CA PRO A 44 -16.90 -4.88 -0.45
C PRO A 44 -16.38 -5.69 -1.66
N GLY A 45 -15.12 -6.12 -1.60
CA GLY A 45 -14.49 -6.86 -2.69
C GLY A 45 -14.03 -5.99 -3.88
N ALA A 46 -13.85 -4.68 -3.67
CA ALA A 46 -13.30 -3.81 -4.70
C ALA A 46 -11.98 -4.36 -5.27
N THR A 47 -11.89 -4.44 -6.60
CA THR A 47 -10.69 -4.94 -7.28
C THR A 47 -9.58 -3.90 -7.30
N GLU A 48 -8.33 -4.32 -7.50
CA GLU A 48 -7.19 -3.40 -7.61
C GLU A 48 -7.42 -2.35 -8.71
N SER A 49 -8.03 -2.74 -9.84
CA SER A 49 -8.39 -1.84 -10.94
C SER A 49 -9.43 -0.79 -10.54
N GLN A 50 -10.39 -1.14 -9.67
CA GLN A 50 -11.35 -0.19 -9.12
C GLN A 50 -10.67 0.78 -8.15
N CYS A 51 -9.78 0.30 -7.29
CA CYS A 51 -8.98 1.13 -6.40
C CYS A 51 -8.12 2.13 -7.18
N LEU A 52 -7.46 1.70 -8.26
CA LEU A 52 -6.67 2.58 -9.14
C LEU A 52 -7.51 3.63 -9.88
N ARG A 53 -8.79 3.33 -10.14
CA ARG A 53 -9.70 4.30 -10.74
C ARG A 53 -10.15 5.34 -9.72
N ALA A 54 -10.47 4.88 -8.51
CA ALA A 54 -10.87 5.73 -7.40
C ALA A 54 -9.73 6.67 -6.99
N SER A 55 -8.49 6.18 -6.98
CA SER A 55 -7.30 6.95 -6.62
C SER A 55 -7.10 8.20 -7.49
N ARG A 56 -7.65 8.23 -8.72
CA ARG A 56 -7.61 9.42 -9.59
C ARG A 56 -8.30 10.65 -8.99
N ARG A 57 -9.18 10.46 -7.99
CA ARG A 57 -9.86 11.55 -7.28
C ARG A 57 -9.02 12.17 -6.16
N MET A 58 -7.93 11.54 -5.74
CA MET A 58 -7.01 12.16 -4.78
C MET A 58 -6.44 13.45 -5.39
N PRO A 59 -6.33 14.55 -4.63
CA PRO A 59 -5.90 15.85 -5.16
C PRO A 59 -4.42 15.83 -5.57
N GLU A 60 -3.57 15.23 -4.74
CA GLU A 60 -2.11 15.23 -4.91
C GLU A 60 -1.64 14.18 -5.93
N GLU A 61 -0.82 14.59 -6.90
CA GLU A 61 -0.23 13.66 -7.87
C GLU A 61 0.71 12.65 -7.23
N ALA A 62 1.48 13.08 -6.23
CA ALA A 62 2.40 12.24 -5.49
C ALA A 62 1.67 11.05 -4.84
N ASP A 63 0.49 11.27 -4.28
CA ASP A 63 -0.35 10.21 -3.71
C ASP A 63 -0.82 9.22 -4.76
N ARG A 64 -1.26 9.73 -5.93
CA ARG A 64 -1.75 8.91 -7.05
C ARG A 64 -0.64 7.99 -7.55
N SER A 65 0.55 8.55 -7.76
CA SER A 65 1.72 7.83 -8.23
C SER A 65 2.22 6.81 -7.20
N LEU A 66 2.26 7.17 -5.93
CA LEU A 66 2.68 6.27 -4.85
C LEU A 66 1.69 5.11 -4.66
N PHE A 67 0.38 5.39 -4.69
CA PHE A 67 -0.65 4.37 -4.63
C PHE A 67 -0.53 3.39 -5.81
N ALA A 68 -0.34 3.89 -7.03
CA ALA A 68 -0.13 3.04 -8.19
C ALA A 68 1.12 2.16 -8.07
N ARG A 69 2.21 2.67 -7.47
CA ARG A 69 3.43 1.91 -7.20
C ARG A 69 3.18 0.74 -6.27
N ILE A 70 2.54 0.94 -5.11
CA ILE A 70 2.26 -0.16 -4.17
C ILE A 70 1.31 -1.20 -4.76
N VAL A 71 0.28 -0.79 -5.52
CA VAL A 71 -0.61 -1.74 -6.21
C VAL A 71 0.18 -2.64 -7.17
N ARG A 72 1.10 -2.06 -7.96
CA ARG A 72 1.92 -2.83 -8.90
C ARG A 72 2.85 -3.81 -8.20
N VAL A 73 3.56 -3.37 -7.15
CA VAL A 73 4.46 -4.24 -6.37
C VAL A 73 3.67 -5.38 -5.73
N TRP A 74 2.50 -5.09 -5.17
CA TRP A 74 1.60 -6.10 -4.63
C TRP A 74 1.16 -7.10 -5.70
N GLN A 75 0.73 -6.65 -6.88
CA GLN A 75 0.28 -7.53 -7.96
C GLN A 75 1.39 -8.48 -8.44
N TYR A 76 2.63 -7.99 -8.58
CA TYR A 76 3.76 -8.85 -8.91
C TYR A 76 4.07 -9.89 -7.84
N ALA A 77 4.03 -9.49 -6.57
CA ALA A 77 4.23 -10.42 -5.47
C ALA A 77 3.10 -11.45 -5.39
N ALA A 78 1.84 -11.03 -5.54
CA ALA A 78 0.66 -11.86 -5.37
C ALA A 78 0.47 -12.87 -6.50
N TYR A 79 0.56 -12.39 -7.75
CA TYR A 79 0.20 -13.17 -8.95
C TYR A 79 1.41 -13.69 -9.73
N ALA A 80 2.53 -12.96 -9.75
CA ALA A 80 3.74 -13.38 -10.48
C ALA A 80 4.80 -14.02 -9.58
N GLY A 81 4.59 -14.05 -8.26
CA GLY A 81 5.57 -14.56 -7.29
C GLY A 81 6.88 -13.75 -7.24
N ARG A 82 6.92 -12.57 -7.84
CA ARG A 82 8.11 -11.70 -7.87
C ARG A 82 8.06 -10.74 -6.69
N LEU A 83 8.98 -10.92 -5.76
CA LEU A 83 9.13 -10.05 -4.61
C LEU A 83 10.11 -8.92 -4.95
N PRO A 84 9.89 -7.70 -4.43
CA PRO A 84 10.91 -6.66 -4.49
C PRO A 84 12.11 -7.06 -3.63
N GLU A 85 13.26 -6.45 -3.88
CA GLU A 85 14.41 -6.56 -2.99
C GLU A 85 14.11 -5.90 -1.63
N THR A 86 14.85 -6.28 -0.58
CA THR A 86 14.63 -5.74 0.77
C THR A 86 14.79 -4.22 0.80
N GLU A 87 15.77 -3.67 0.09
CA GLU A 87 15.98 -2.22 -0.02
C GLU A 87 14.80 -1.52 -0.69
N GLU A 88 14.30 -2.06 -1.81
CA GLU A 88 13.12 -1.53 -2.50
C GLU A 88 11.87 -1.57 -1.63
N PHE A 89 11.70 -2.64 -0.85
CA PHE A 89 10.60 -2.77 0.11
C PHE A 89 10.71 -1.73 1.23
N ASP A 90 11.89 -1.58 1.83
CA ASP A 90 12.10 -0.65 2.94
C ASP A 90 11.94 0.81 2.51
N GLU A 91 12.42 1.16 1.31
CA GLU A 91 12.16 2.45 0.68
C GLU A 91 10.66 2.67 0.48
N LEU A 92 9.96 1.71 -0.14
CA LEU A 92 8.52 1.81 -0.39
C LEU A 92 7.74 1.99 0.91
N ALA A 93 8.04 1.20 1.95
CA ALA A 93 7.41 1.30 3.26
C ALA A 93 7.70 2.66 3.93
N THR A 94 8.90 3.21 3.76
CA THR A 94 9.28 4.53 4.28
C THR A 94 8.51 5.65 3.58
N THR A 95 8.50 5.64 2.25
CA THR A 95 7.79 6.64 1.44
C THR A 95 6.29 6.60 1.73
N LEU A 96 5.68 5.43 1.82
CA LEU A 96 4.26 5.27 2.18
C LEU A 96 3.95 5.88 3.54
N ARG A 97 4.75 5.57 4.56
CA ARG A 97 4.57 6.12 5.91
C ARG A 97 4.63 7.66 5.90
N GLN A 98 5.61 8.23 5.23
CA GLN A 98 5.81 9.68 5.16
C GLN A 98 4.69 10.37 4.38
N GLN A 99 4.39 9.89 3.17
CA GLN A 99 3.42 10.53 2.28
C GLN A 99 1.99 10.38 2.79
N PHE A 100 1.61 9.20 3.29
CA PHE A 100 0.28 8.96 3.84
C PHE A 100 0.10 9.42 5.29
N GLY A 101 1.20 9.79 5.97
CA GLY A 101 1.15 10.29 7.35
C GLY A 101 0.77 9.20 8.35
N TRP A 102 1.15 7.95 8.09
CA TRP A 102 0.91 6.85 9.02
C TRP A 102 1.66 7.11 10.32
N ARG A 103 0.92 7.14 11.43
CA ARG A 103 1.49 7.39 12.75
C ARG A 103 2.29 6.17 13.24
N ALA A 104 3.51 6.45 13.70
CA ALA A 104 4.39 5.53 14.45
C ALA A 104 3.75 5.14 15.79
#